data_AF-A0A9R1CR81-F1
#
_entry.id   AF-A0A9R1CR81-F1
#
_cell.length_a   1.000
_cell.length_b   1.000
_cell.length_c   1.000
_cell.angle_alpha   90.00
_cell.angle_beta   90.00
_cell.angle_gamma   90.00
#
_symmetry.space_group_name_H-M   'P 1'
#
loop_
_entity.id
_entity.type
_entity.pdbx_description
1 polymer ?
#
loop_
_entity_poly.entity_id
_entity_poly.type
_entity_poly.pdbx_seq_one_letter_code
_entity_poly.pdbx_strand_id
1 'polypeptide(L)'
;MQRAVHLVLATILGVFLYSPLRSIQGSDLVLQVIVFPFLTLSGLFMWKGHVIRTRLRQLDLTGDTFPQKLFFLVALSFVFGAGHHIDHVIRGNHVGWPVIPDINAFTFSLLVYPFLGLGLYLGWRERAGVRYWAVFFLATSVLVIQQHFGPYPNEPPSHVIGPYESRLLGLVAFGWLVVFTLFIVAALLYSVVVWYRQRDSHSERTQVDSGGL
;
A
#
# COMPACT_ATOMS: atom_id res chain seq x y z
N MET A 1 24.34 2.91 5.55
CA MET A 1 23.17 2.01 5.63
C MET A 1 22.51 1.76 4.27
N GLN A 2 22.04 2.77 3.54
CA GLN A 2 21.32 2.59 2.25
C GLN A 2 22.12 1.84 1.17
N ARG A 3 23.44 2.10 1.07
CA ARG A 3 24.35 1.37 0.17
C ARG A 3 24.47 -0.11 0.51
N ALA A 4 24.51 -0.45 1.80
CA ALA A 4 24.60 -1.84 2.26
C ALA A 4 23.31 -2.62 1.94
N VAL A 5 22.14 -2.00 2.12
CA VAL A 5 20.85 -2.62 1.76
C VAL A 5 20.78 -2.90 0.25
N HIS A 6 21.19 -1.95 -0.59
CA HIS A 6 21.20 -2.16 -2.05
C HIS A 6 22.21 -3.24 -2.45
N LEU A 7 23.40 -3.26 -1.85
CA LEU A 7 24.40 -4.28 -2.13
C LEU A 7 23.94 -5.67 -1.69
N VAL A 8 23.31 -5.80 -0.51
CA VAL A 8 22.73 -7.06 -0.04
C VAL A 8 21.63 -7.54 -0.99
N LEU A 9 20.71 -6.66 -1.40
CA LEU A 9 19.66 -7.00 -2.38
C LEU A 9 20.26 -7.42 -3.73
N ALA A 10 21.28 -6.70 -4.22
CA ALA A 10 21.98 -7.03 -5.47
C ALA A 10 22.73 -8.36 -5.37
N THR A 11 23.37 -8.65 -4.24
CA THR A 11 24.06 -9.93 -3.99
C THR A 11 23.08 -11.08 -3.89
N ILE A 12 21.94 -10.90 -3.18
CA ILE A 12 20.87 -11.91 -3.11
C ILE A 12 20.31 -12.18 -4.51
N LEU A 13 20.06 -11.12 -5.30
CA LEU A 13 19.64 -11.25 -6.70
C LEU A 13 20.67 -12.04 -7.52
N GLY A 14 21.97 -11.69 -7.41
CA GLY A 14 23.04 -12.38 -8.11
C GLY A 14 23.13 -13.86 -7.74
N VAL A 15 23.16 -14.17 -6.44
CA VAL A 15 23.18 -15.57 -5.94
C VAL A 15 21.96 -16.33 -6.44
N PHE A 16 20.78 -15.70 -6.45
CA PHE A 16 19.55 -16.32 -6.94
C PHE A 16 19.58 -16.60 -8.45
N LEU A 17 20.03 -15.64 -9.26
CA LEU A 17 20.13 -15.77 -10.73
C LEU A 17 21.06 -16.91 -11.16
N TYR A 18 22.14 -17.13 -10.40
CA TYR A 18 23.12 -18.18 -10.66
C TYR A 18 22.89 -19.47 -9.84
N SER A 19 21.78 -19.55 -9.11
CA SER A 19 21.42 -20.71 -8.29
C SER A 19 20.43 -21.63 -9.00
N PRO A 20 20.44 -22.94 -8.70
CA PRO A 20 19.39 -23.87 -9.12
C PRO A 20 17.98 -23.44 -8.67
N LEU A 21 17.86 -22.57 -7.65
CA LEU A 21 16.58 -22.02 -7.19
C LEU A 21 15.84 -21.22 -8.27
N ARG A 22 16.53 -20.75 -9.32
CA ARG A 22 15.92 -20.10 -10.48
C ARG A 22 14.94 -21.01 -11.22
N SER A 23 15.15 -22.32 -11.27
CA SER A 23 14.27 -23.24 -12.01
C SER A 23 13.01 -23.66 -11.24
N ILE A 24 12.87 -23.24 -9.99
CA ILE A 24 11.66 -23.49 -9.19
C ILE A 24 10.52 -22.63 -9.74
N GLN A 25 9.38 -23.26 -10.02
CA GLN A 25 8.19 -22.59 -10.52
C GLN A 25 7.79 -21.44 -9.57
N GLY A 26 7.77 -20.20 -10.07
CA GLY A 26 7.44 -18.99 -9.27
C GLY A 26 8.65 -18.14 -8.81
N SER A 27 9.88 -18.61 -9.05
CA SER A 27 11.14 -17.88 -8.83
C SER A 27 11.20 -16.53 -9.55
N ASP A 28 10.75 -16.50 -10.80
CA ASP A 28 10.76 -15.32 -11.69
C ASP A 28 9.85 -14.19 -11.16
N LEU A 29 8.83 -14.51 -10.37
CA LEU A 29 7.88 -13.53 -9.85
C LEU A 29 8.34 -12.89 -8.54
N VAL A 30 9.03 -13.64 -7.69
CA VAL A 30 9.79 -13.05 -6.56
C VAL A 30 10.79 -12.04 -7.11
N LEU A 31 11.47 -12.38 -8.22
CA LEU A 31 12.35 -11.46 -8.90
C LEU A 31 11.62 -10.23 -9.43
N GLN A 32 10.54 -10.39 -10.20
CA GLN A 32 9.86 -9.28 -10.89
C GLN A 32 9.05 -8.35 -9.98
N VAL A 33 8.47 -8.84 -8.88
CA VAL A 33 7.54 -8.08 -8.04
C VAL A 33 8.19 -7.57 -6.76
N ILE A 34 9.17 -8.31 -6.23
CA ILE A 34 9.84 -7.95 -4.98
C ILE A 34 11.25 -7.46 -5.29
N VAL A 35 12.10 -8.32 -5.85
CA VAL A 35 13.54 -8.02 -5.94
C VAL A 35 13.81 -6.86 -6.91
N PHE A 36 13.28 -6.90 -8.13
CA PHE A 36 13.48 -5.85 -9.14
C PHE A 36 12.88 -4.50 -8.72
N PRO A 37 11.63 -4.39 -8.24
CA PRO A 37 11.09 -3.10 -7.82
C PRO A 37 11.85 -2.54 -6.62
N PHE A 38 12.22 -3.37 -5.63
CA PHE A 38 13.00 -2.90 -4.49
C PHE A 38 14.45 -2.54 -4.87
N LEU A 39 15.10 -3.27 -5.79
CA LEU A 39 16.42 -2.91 -6.33
C LEU A 39 16.37 -1.62 -7.16
N THR A 40 15.37 -1.48 -8.03
CA THR A 40 15.19 -0.28 -8.85
C THR A 40 14.85 0.92 -7.96
N LEU A 41 13.94 0.79 -7.00
CA LEU A 41 13.63 1.86 -6.04
C LEU A 41 14.85 2.22 -5.19
N SER A 42 15.59 1.24 -4.67
CA SER A 42 16.80 1.52 -3.88
C SER A 42 17.92 2.12 -4.73
N GLY A 43 18.09 1.69 -5.99
CA GLY A 43 19.04 2.26 -6.94
C GLY A 43 18.69 3.70 -7.33
N LEU A 44 17.43 3.96 -7.66
CA LEU A 44 16.90 5.30 -7.95
C LEU A 44 17.07 6.24 -6.73
N PHE A 45 16.82 5.70 -5.53
CA PHE A 45 16.99 6.42 -4.27
C PHE A 45 18.46 6.67 -3.94
N MET A 46 19.40 5.83 -4.38
CA MET A 46 20.83 6.11 -4.24
C MET A 46 21.34 7.13 -5.27
N TRP A 47 20.87 7.06 -6.52
CA TRP A 47 21.28 7.96 -7.60
C TRP A 47 20.76 9.38 -7.36
N LYS A 48 19.44 9.55 -7.28
CA LYS A 48 18.81 10.88 -7.12
C LYS A 48 18.31 11.13 -5.71
N GLY A 49 18.79 10.39 -4.72
CA GLY A 49 18.36 10.51 -3.33
C GLY A 49 18.45 11.91 -2.75
N HIS A 50 19.41 12.73 -3.18
CA HIS A 50 19.47 14.13 -2.76
C HIS A 50 18.33 14.95 -3.41
N VAL A 51 18.12 14.84 -4.72
CA VAL A 51 17.02 15.54 -5.44
C VAL A 51 15.64 15.07 -5.00
N ILE A 52 15.46 13.77 -4.78
CA ILE A 52 14.24 13.17 -4.23
C ILE A 52 14.02 13.71 -2.81
N ARG A 53 15.05 13.74 -1.96
CA ARG A 53 14.95 14.35 -0.63
C ARG A 53 14.58 15.83 -0.71
N THR A 54 15.16 16.60 -1.63
CA THR A 54 14.85 18.02 -1.81
C THR A 54 13.42 18.21 -2.31
N ARG A 55 12.94 17.40 -3.25
CA ARG A 55 11.55 17.45 -3.73
C ARG A 55 10.54 16.96 -2.71
N LEU A 56 10.81 15.89 -1.96
CA LEU A 56 9.94 15.43 -0.86
C LEU A 56 9.86 16.47 0.26
N ARG A 57 10.96 17.18 0.53
CA ARG A 57 11.02 18.31 1.47
C ARG A 57 10.26 19.54 0.94
N GLN A 58 10.27 19.78 -0.38
CA GLN A 58 9.47 20.83 -1.03
C GLN A 58 7.97 20.47 -1.11
N LEU A 59 7.64 19.18 -1.24
CA LEU A 59 6.28 18.67 -1.19
C LEU A 59 5.72 18.60 0.24
N ASP A 60 6.49 19.05 1.25
CA ASP A 60 6.09 19.14 2.65
C ASP A 60 5.36 17.86 3.11
N LEU A 61 5.98 16.72 2.78
CA LEU A 61 5.54 15.36 3.15
C LEU A 61 6.12 14.94 4.52
N THR A 62 6.95 15.78 5.11
CA THR A 62 7.80 15.51 6.27
C THR A 62 7.52 16.58 7.32
N GLY A 63 6.82 16.24 8.41
CA GLY A 63 6.63 17.18 9.51
C GLY A 63 5.34 17.02 10.31
N ASP A 64 4.32 16.37 9.73
CA ASP A 64 3.04 16.22 10.42
C ASP A 64 3.06 15.06 11.42
N THR A 65 2.59 15.32 12.65
CA THR A 65 2.37 14.28 13.65
C THR A 65 1.41 13.24 13.11
N PHE A 66 1.81 11.97 13.19
CA PHE A 66 0.98 10.84 12.76
C PHE A 66 -0.22 10.72 13.72
N PRO A 67 -1.45 11.09 13.32
CA PRO A 67 -2.54 11.16 14.27
C PRO A 67 -2.87 9.76 14.78
N GLN A 68 -3.10 9.60 16.08
CA GLN A 68 -3.47 8.30 16.66
C GLN A 68 -4.71 7.69 15.98
N LYS A 69 -5.67 8.52 15.58
CA LYS A 69 -6.84 8.09 14.80
C LYS A 69 -6.46 7.52 13.43
N LEU A 70 -5.49 8.14 12.74
CA LEU A 70 -4.97 7.61 11.47
C LEU A 70 -4.30 6.26 11.69
N PHE A 71 -3.59 6.07 12.81
CA PHE A 71 -2.98 4.78 13.14
C PHE A 71 -4.00 3.67 13.29
N PHE A 72 -5.08 3.93 14.02
CA PHE A 72 -6.17 2.98 14.13
C PHE A 72 -6.79 2.65 12.77
N LEU A 73 -7.01 3.66 11.92
CA LEU A 73 -7.55 3.44 10.57
C LEU A 73 -6.61 2.63 9.68
N VAL A 74 -5.29 2.86 9.77
CA VAL A 74 -4.27 2.06 9.07
C VAL A 74 -4.27 0.62 9.57
N ALA A 75 -4.30 0.41 10.89
CA ALA A 75 -4.32 -0.92 11.49
C ALA A 75 -5.58 -1.69 11.12
N LEU A 76 -6.76 -1.07 11.20
CA LEU A 76 -8.02 -1.68 10.79
C LEU A 76 -8.02 -2.00 9.29
N SER A 77 -7.58 -1.06 8.45
CA SER A 77 -7.45 -1.30 7.00
C SER A 77 -6.51 -2.47 6.70
N PHE A 78 -5.42 -2.62 7.45
CA PHE A 78 -4.51 -3.76 7.31
C PHE A 78 -5.19 -5.09 7.70
N VAL A 79 -5.84 -5.15 8.86
CA VAL A 79 -6.52 -6.39 9.32
C VAL A 79 -7.60 -6.81 8.34
N PHE A 80 -8.44 -5.88 7.91
CA PHE A 80 -9.52 -6.17 6.98
C PHE A 80 -8.99 -6.48 5.57
N GLY A 81 -7.98 -5.75 5.09
CA GLY A 81 -7.35 -6.03 3.79
C GLY A 81 -6.66 -7.40 3.77
N ALA A 82 -5.94 -7.77 4.83
CA ALA A 82 -5.33 -9.08 4.98
C ALA A 82 -6.38 -10.19 5.05
N GLY A 83 -7.45 -9.98 5.82
CA GLY A 83 -8.59 -10.91 5.86
C GLY A 83 -9.24 -11.09 4.49
N HIS A 84 -9.36 -10.03 3.69
CA HIS A 84 -9.88 -10.10 2.32
C HIS A 84 -8.95 -10.90 1.41
N HIS A 85 -7.63 -10.69 1.46
CA HIS A 85 -6.68 -11.53 0.71
C HIS A 85 -6.69 -12.98 1.16
N ILE A 86 -6.86 -13.26 2.46
CA ILE A 86 -7.01 -14.62 2.97
C ILE A 86 -8.30 -15.25 2.47
N ASP A 87 -9.41 -14.50 2.43
CA ASP A 87 -10.69 -14.94 1.86
C ASP A 87 -10.50 -15.47 0.44
N HIS A 88 -9.85 -14.70 -0.46
CA HIS A 88 -9.42 -15.13 -1.80
C HIS A 88 -8.70 -16.48 -1.83
N VAL A 89 -7.78 -16.71 -0.89
CA VAL A 89 -7.04 -17.98 -0.81
C VAL A 89 -7.95 -19.11 -0.36
N ILE A 90 -8.80 -18.89 0.64
CA ILE A 90 -9.72 -19.90 1.19
C ILE A 90 -10.72 -20.37 0.14
N ARG A 91 -11.33 -19.43 -0.58
CA ARG A 91 -12.37 -19.72 -1.58
C ARG A 91 -11.82 -20.15 -2.94
N GLY A 92 -10.52 -19.92 -3.20
CA GLY A 92 -9.82 -20.46 -4.37
C GLY A 92 -10.20 -19.84 -5.72
N ASN A 93 -10.99 -18.77 -5.76
CA ASN A 93 -11.27 -18.00 -6.97
C ASN A 93 -10.67 -16.59 -6.89
N HIS A 94 -10.36 -16.02 -8.06
CA HIS A 94 -9.68 -14.72 -8.21
C HIS A 94 -8.34 -14.60 -7.48
N VAL A 95 -7.79 -15.71 -7.00
CA VAL A 95 -6.44 -15.81 -6.48
C VAL A 95 -5.43 -15.80 -7.63
N GLY A 96 -4.23 -15.30 -7.38
CA GLY A 96 -3.12 -15.30 -8.32
C GLY A 96 -1.82 -15.67 -7.63
N TRP A 97 -0.71 -15.38 -8.28
CA TRP A 97 0.61 -15.53 -7.69
C TRP A 97 0.73 -14.70 -6.39
N PRO A 98 1.36 -15.24 -5.31
CA PRO A 98 2.19 -16.46 -5.26
C PRO A 98 1.46 -17.77 -4.98
N VAL A 99 0.13 -17.79 -4.93
CA VAL A 99 -0.62 -19.00 -4.57
C VAL A 99 -0.74 -19.95 -5.74
N ILE A 100 -1.05 -19.42 -6.92
CA ILE A 100 -1.10 -20.15 -8.20
C ILE A 100 -0.21 -19.45 -9.23
N PRO A 101 0.24 -20.12 -10.30
CA PRO A 101 1.18 -19.54 -11.27
C PRO A 101 0.53 -18.54 -12.26
N ASP A 102 -0.51 -17.81 -11.84
CA ASP A 102 -1.24 -16.84 -12.65
C ASP A 102 -1.00 -15.41 -12.16
N ILE A 103 -0.63 -14.50 -13.06
CA ILE A 103 -0.46 -13.08 -12.76
C ILE A 103 -1.77 -12.36 -13.05
N ASN A 104 -2.42 -11.82 -12.01
CA ASN A 104 -3.70 -11.14 -12.17
C ASN A 104 -3.86 -9.99 -11.14
N ALA A 105 -5.08 -9.47 -11.01
CA ALA A 105 -5.39 -8.38 -10.09
C ALA A 105 -5.02 -8.71 -8.63
N PHE A 106 -5.18 -9.95 -8.18
CA PHE A 106 -4.75 -10.38 -6.86
C PHE A 106 -3.24 -10.20 -6.70
N THR A 107 -2.44 -10.65 -7.66
CA THR A 107 -0.97 -10.51 -7.63
C THR A 107 -0.53 -9.05 -7.48
N PHE A 108 -1.09 -8.15 -8.30
CA PHE A 108 -0.74 -6.73 -8.22
C PHE A 108 -1.25 -6.07 -6.93
N SER A 109 -2.40 -6.50 -6.42
CA SER A 109 -2.95 -5.97 -5.17
C SER A 109 -2.08 -6.28 -3.96
N LEU A 110 -1.22 -7.31 -3.99
CA LEU A 110 -0.26 -7.59 -2.91
C LEU A 110 0.78 -6.48 -2.72
N LEU A 111 0.96 -5.57 -3.69
CA LEU A 111 1.81 -4.40 -3.55
C LEU A 111 1.34 -3.45 -2.45
N VAL A 112 0.09 -3.54 -1.99
CA VAL A 112 -0.40 -2.73 -0.86
C VAL A 112 0.44 -2.96 0.41
N TYR A 113 0.96 -4.17 0.64
CA TYR A 113 1.74 -4.50 1.83
C TYR A 113 3.14 -3.85 1.86
N PRO A 114 3.98 -3.96 0.82
CA PRO A 114 5.26 -3.25 0.81
C PRO A 114 5.08 -1.73 0.81
N PHE A 115 4.04 -1.19 0.17
CA PHE A 115 3.74 0.25 0.27
C PHE A 115 3.31 0.62 1.70
N LEU A 116 2.39 -0.11 2.33
CA LEU A 116 1.99 0.13 3.72
C LEU A 116 3.20 0.09 4.66
N GLY A 117 4.07 -0.92 4.52
CA GLY A 117 5.31 -1.04 5.30
C GLY A 117 6.27 0.13 5.07
N LEU A 118 6.40 0.59 3.82
CA LEU A 118 7.18 1.78 3.49
C LEU A 118 6.59 3.03 4.16
N GLY A 119 5.27 3.21 4.12
CA GLY A 119 4.56 4.30 4.79
C GLY A 119 4.81 4.34 6.29
N LEU A 120 4.69 3.20 6.97
CA LEU A 120 4.98 3.07 8.40
C LEU A 120 6.46 3.34 8.71
N TYR A 121 7.38 2.77 7.94
CA TYR A 121 8.81 3.00 8.10
C TYR A 121 9.18 4.47 7.92
N LEU A 122 8.67 5.12 6.87
CA LEU A 122 8.91 6.53 6.64
C LEU A 122 8.25 7.39 7.73
N GLY A 123 7.05 7.04 8.19
CA GLY A 123 6.36 7.73 9.29
C GLY A 123 7.17 7.67 10.60
N TRP A 124 7.68 6.49 10.95
CA TRP A 124 8.58 6.31 12.09
C TRP A 124 9.88 7.12 11.98
N ARG A 125 10.34 7.39 10.75
CA ARG A 125 11.51 8.25 10.48
C ARG A 125 11.15 9.73 10.32
N GLU A 126 9.91 10.11 10.62
CA GLU A 126 9.36 11.48 10.46
C GLU A 126 9.43 11.98 8.99
N ARG A 127 9.32 11.05 8.05
CA ARG A 127 9.47 11.28 6.60
C ARG A 127 8.21 11.01 5.77
N ALA A 128 7.15 10.53 6.38
CA ALA A 128 5.84 10.40 5.75
C ALA A 128 4.75 10.88 6.71
N GLY A 129 4.17 12.03 6.37
CA GLY A 129 3.01 12.60 7.05
C GLY A 129 1.69 12.20 6.40
N VAL A 130 0.64 12.95 6.73
CA VAL A 130 -0.74 12.67 6.32
C VAL A 130 -0.94 12.58 4.80
N ARG A 131 -0.14 13.34 4.02
CA ARG A 131 -0.22 13.38 2.56
C ARG A 131 0.13 12.02 1.92
N TYR A 132 1.14 11.33 2.46
CA TYR A 132 1.48 9.97 2.01
C TYR A 132 0.27 9.05 2.15
N TRP A 133 -0.37 9.10 3.31
CA TRP A 133 -1.54 8.26 3.61
C TRP A 133 -2.74 8.63 2.75
N ALA A 134 -2.97 9.91 2.47
CA ALA A 134 -4.02 10.33 1.55
C ALA A 134 -3.83 9.71 0.15
N VAL A 135 -2.61 9.75 -0.40
CA VAL A 135 -2.31 9.13 -1.71
C VAL A 135 -2.44 7.61 -1.65
N PHE A 136 -1.90 6.98 -0.60
CA PHE A 136 -1.99 5.53 -0.41
C PHE A 136 -3.45 5.07 -0.36
N PHE A 137 -4.27 5.66 0.52
CA PHE A 137 -5.67 5.30 0.66
C PHE A 137 -6.50 5.66 -0.57
N LEU A 138 -6.16 6.71 -1.31
CA LEU A 138 -6.78 6.99 -2.61
C LEU A 138 -6.53 5.85 -3.59
N ALA A 139 -5.27 5.45 -3.77
CA ALA A 139 -4.90 4.38 -4.69
C ALA A 139 -5.55 3.04 -4.29
N THR A 140 -5.51 2.68 -3.00
CA THR A 140 -6.14 1.45 -2.50
C THR A 140 -7.66 1.49 -2.63
N SER A 141 -8.31 2.62 -2.34
CA SER A 141 -9.77 2.75 -2.48
C SER A 141 -10.19 2.63 -3.94
N VAL A 142 -9.51 3.31 -4.85
CA VAL A 142 -9.78 3.20 -6.29
C VAL A 142 -9.60 1.75 -6.76
N LEU A 143 -8.52 1.09 -6.35
CA LEU A 143 -8.28 -0.31 -6.70
C LEU A 143 -9.43 -1.21 -6.24
N VAL A 144 -9.75 -1.22 -4.93
CA VAL A 144 -10.79 -2.08 -4.36
C VAL A 144 -12.16 -1.80 -4.97
N ILE A 145 -12.53 -0.52 -5.11
CA ILE A 145 -13.81 -0.12 -5.71
C ILE A 145 -13.89 -0.59 -7.15
N GLN A 146 -12.85 -0.38 -7.97
CA GLN A 146 -12.87 -0.80 -9.37
C GLN A 146 -12.94 -2.33 -9.52
N GLN A 147 -12.25 -3.08 -8.66
CA GLN A 147 -12.25 -4.55 -8.73
C GLN A 147 -13.61 -5.17 -8.38
N HIS A 148 -14.36 -4.57 -7.44
CA HIS A 148 -15.57 -5.20 -6.88
C HIS A 148 -16.88 -4.49 -7.18
N PHE A 149 -16.85 -3.15 -7.30
CA PHE A 149 -18.03 -2.30 -7.40
C PHE A 149 -17.99 -1.38 -8.64
N GLY A 150 -16.96 -1.51 -9.48
CA GLY A 150 -16.81 -0.72 -10.70
C GLY A 150 -17.86 -1.07 -11.76
N PRO A 151 -17.91 -0.31 -12.87
CA PRO A 151 -18.82 -0.61 -13.98
C PRO A 151 -18.57 -1.98 -14.63
N TYR A 152 -17.32 -2.45 -14.57
CA TYR A 152 -16.87 -3.74 -15.09
C TYR A 152 -15.97 -4.41 -14.04
N PRO A 153 -16.56 -4.92 -12.94
CA PRO A 153 -15.78 -5.48 -11.86
C PRO A 153 -15.17 -6.82 -12.30
N ASN A 154 -13.87 -7.01 -12.04
CA ASN A 154 -13.23 -8.32 -12.22
C ASN A 154 -13.83 -9.35 -11.26
N GLU A 155 -14.28 -8.89 -10.10
CA GLU A 155 -14.87 -9.72 -9.07
C GLU A 155 -16.13 -9.07 -8.46
N PRO A 156 -17.28 -9.17 -9.15
CA PRO A 156 -18.55 -8.68 -8.62
C PRO A 156 -18.94 -9.38 -7.31
N PRO A 157 -19.87 -8.80 -6.51
CA PRO A 157 -20.33 -9.39 -5.24
C PRO A 157 -20.81 -10.84 -5.35
N SER A 158 -21.40 -11.24 -6.48
CA SER A 158 -21.80 -12.62 -6.74
C SER A 158 -20.63 -13.60 -6.74
N HIS A 159 -19.43 -13.17 -7.18
CA HIS A 159 -18.22 -13.98 -7.16
C HIS A 159 -17.60 -14.07 -5.76
N VAL A 160 -17.91 -13.15 -4.85
CA VAL A 160 -17.55 -13.22 -3.43
C VAL A 160 -18.46 -14.20 -2.68
N ILE A 161 -19.77 -14.10 -2.91
CA ILE A 161 -20.79 -14.85 -2.15
C ILE A 161 -20.90 -16.29 -2.65
N GLY A 162 -20.93 -16.48 -3.97
CA GLY A 162 -21.28 -17.75 -4.62
C GLY A 162 -20.36 -18.95 -4.36
N PRO A 163 -19.03 -18.79 -4.20
CA PRO A 163 -18.13 -19.92 -3.96
C PRO A 163 -18.33 -20.64 -2.62
N TYR A 164 -19.00 -20.01 -1.65
CA TYR A 164 -19.23 -20.61 -0.35
C TYR A 164 -20.43 -21.58 -0.38
N GLU A 165 -20.26 -22.78 0.18
CA GLU A 165 -21.35 -23.76 0.33
C GLU A 165 -22.53 -23.19 1.13
N SER A 166 -22.22 -22.41 2.17
CA SER A 166 -23.22 -21.71 2.96
C SER A 166 -23.38 -20.27 2.48
N ARG A 167 -24.61 -19.91 2.12
CA ARG A 167 -24.97 -18.52 1.79
C ARG A 167 -24.62 -17.54 2.92
N LEU A 168 -24.71 -17.97 4.17
CA LEU A 168 -24.35 -17.14 5.32
C LEU A 168 -22.85 -16.81 5.31
N LEU A 169 -21.99 -17.81 5.04
CA LEU A 169 -20.55 -17.59 4.96
C LEU A 169 -20.20 -16.63 3.80
N GLY A 170 -20.83 -16.80 2.64
CA GLY A 170 -20.67 -15.89 1.51
C GLY A 170 -21.08 -14.45 1.83
N LEU A 171 -22.19 -14.27 2.57
CA LEU A 171 -22.62 -12.94 3.04
C LEU A 171 -21.67 -12.34 4.08
N VAL A 172 -21.08 -13.16 4.94
CA VAL A 172 -20.07 -12.72 5.90
C VAL A 172 -18.80 -12.25 5.18
N ALA A 173 -18.31 -13.01 4.20
CA ALA A 173 -17.17 -12.63 3.36
C ALA A 173 -17.44 -11.32 2.60
N PHE A 174 -18.62 -11.19 2.00
CA PHE A 174 -19.02 -9.96 1.34
C PHE A 174 -19.14 -8.78 2.32
N GLY A 175 -19.72 -9.00 3.50
CA GLY A 175 -19.77 -8.00 4.57
C GLY A 175 -18.38 -7.54 5.01
N TRP A 176 -17.42 -8.47 5.10
CA TRP A 176 -16.02 -8.16 5.38
C TRP A 176 -15.41 -7.23 4.33
N LEU A 177 -15.62 -7.51 3.04
CA LEU A 177 -15.20 -6.64 1.94
C LEU A 177 -15.84 -5.24 2.01
N VAL A 178 -17.13 -5.15 2.36
CA VAL A 178 -17.81 -3.85 2.52
C VAL A 178 -17.18 -3.07 3.67
N VAL A 179 -16.98 -3.70 4.83
CA VAL A 179 -16.35 -3.06 6.00
C VAL A 179 -14.91 -2.62 5.69
N PHE A 180 -14.14 -3.47 5.01
CA PHE A 180 -12.81 -3.12 4.51
C PHE A 180 -12.85 -1.85 3.64
N THR A 181 -13.75 -1.82 2.66
CA THR A 181 -13.93 -0.68 1.74
C THR A 181 -14.28 0.59 2.50
N LEU A 182 -15.15 0.51 3.51
CA LEU A 182 -15.50 1.65 4.35
C LEU A 182 -14.30 2.17 5.15
N PHE A 183 -13.45 1.30 5.68
CA PHE A 183 -12.26 1.72 6.43
C PHE A 183 -11.24 2.45 5.56
N ILE A 184 -10.94 1.95 4.35
CA ILE A 184 -9.98 2.61 3.46
C ILE A 184 -10.51 3.97 2.96
N VAL A 185 -11.81 4.09 2.71
CA VAL A 185 -12.44 5.36 2.35
C VAL A 185 -12.46 6.33 3.53
N ALA A 186 -12.80 5.86 4.74
CA ALA A 186 -12.74 6.68 5.95
C ALA A 186 -11.31 7.17 6.23
N ALA A 187 -10.31 6.33 6.02
CA ALA A 187 -8.90 6.68 6.14
C ALA A 187 -8.45 7.72 5.11
N LEU A 188 -8.91 7.59 3.86
CA LEU A 188 -8.71 8.61 2.83
C LEU A 188 -9.31 9.96 3.25
N LEU A 189 -10.61 9.98 3.58
CA LEU A 189 -11.31 11.20 3.96
C LEU A 189 -10.68 11.85 5.18
N TYR A 190 -10.35 11.07 6.21
CA TYR A 190 -9.67 11.56 7.40
C TYR A 190 -8.31 12.17 7.06
N SER A 191 -7.52 11.50 6.22
CA SER A 191 -6.20 12.00 5.79
C SER A 191 -6.33 13.32 5.03
N VAL A 192 -7.31 13.43 4.13
CA VAL A 192 -7.57 14.67 3.38
C VAL A 192 -8.01 15.80 4.31
N VAL A 193 -8.94 15.55 5.24
CA VAL A 193 -9.41 16.55 6.20
C VAL A 193 -8.26 17.05 7.10
N VAL A 194 -7.44 16.14 7.62
CA VAL A 194 -6.29 16.52 8.46
C VAL A 194 -5.27 17.31 7.66
N TRP A 195 -5.00 16.91 6.41
CA TRP A 195 -4.12 17.66 5.51
C TRP A 195 -4.58 19.11 5.32
N TYR A 196 -5.86 19.33 5.00
CA TYR A 196 -6.38 20.69 4.84
C TYR A 196 -6.26 21.52 6.13
N ARG A 197 -6.65 20.96 7.29
CA ARG A 197 -6.55 21.66 8.58
C ARG A 197 -5.11 22.05 8.94
N GLN A 198 -4.14 21.18 8.66
CA GLN A 198 -2.72 21.47 8.92
C GLN A 198 -2.20 22.58 8.01
N ARG A 199 -2.63 22.59 6.74
CA ARG A 199 -2.27 23.65 5.78
C ARG A 199 -2.77 25.02 6.22
N ASP A 200 -4.03 25.12 6.64
CA ASP A 200 -4.63 26.37 7.08
C ASP A 200 -3.90 26.93 8.31
N SER A 201 -3.62 26.07 9.30
CA SER A 201 -2.89 26.47 10.51
C SER A 201 -1.46 26.94 10.26
N HIS A 202 -0.76 26.38 9.27
CA HIS A 202 0.57 26.85 8.86
C HIS A 202 0.50 28.21 8.17
N SER A 203 -0.54 28.45 7.36
CA SER A 203 -0.75 29.73 6.68
C SER A 203 -1.00 30.86 7.69
N GLU A 204 -1.89 30.64 8.68
CA GLU A 204 -2.19 31.61 9.73
C GLU A 204 -0.94 31.96 10.55
N ARG A 205 -0.16 30.94 10.96
CA ARG A 205 1.06 31.16 11.75
C ARG A 205 2.10 31.98 11.00
N THR A 206 2.29 31.68 9.71
CA THR A 206 3.23 32.43 8.84
C THR A 206 2.79 33.88 8.64
N GLN A 207 1.49 34.15 8.58
CA GLN A 207 0.95 35.51 8.45
C GLN A 207 1.12 36.33 9.74
N VAL A 208 0.93 35.72 10.91
CA VAL A 208 1.18 36.37 12.21
C VAL A 208 2.66 36.73 12.37
N ASP A 209 3.57 35.82 12.02
CA ASP A 209 5.02 36.06 12.13
C ASP A 209 5.52 37.14 11.14
N SER A 210 4.85 37.33 10.00
CA SER A 210 5.21 38.33 8.99
C SER A 210 4.50 39.68 9.14
N GLY A 211 3.37 39.74 9.86
CA GLY A 211 2.61 40.96 10.14
C GLY A 211 2.94 41.65 11.47
N GLY A 212 3.88 41.10 12.25
CA GLY A 212 4.31 41.62 13.55
C GLY A 212 5.48 42.63 13.50
N LEU A 213 5.68 43.34 12.38
CA LEU A 213 6.65 44.44 12.25
C LEU A 213 5.95 45.78 12.09
#